data_AF-A0A841LY94-F1
#
_entry.id   AF-A0A841LY94-F1
#
_cell.length_a   1.000
_cell.length_b   1.000
_cell.length_c   1.000
_cell.angle_alpha   90.00
_cell.angle_beta   90.00
_cell.angle_gamma   90.00
#
_symmetry.space_group_name_H-M   'P 1'
#
loop_
_entity.id
_entity.type
_entity.pdbx_description
1 polymer ?
#
loop_
_entity_poly.entity_id
_entity_poly.type
_entity_poly.pdbx_seq_one_letter_code
_entity_poly.pdbx_strand_id
1 'polypeptide(L)'
;MGEHNLCSHKINMKSGHGCYLVSDKNEEYLDLTAGTFNLSLGYQNEKILKAVQFQLNQLTHCSSSFEVDSVVELQTRLLACSSDVRPANSSRFW
;
A
#
# COMPACT_ATOMS: atom_id res chain seq x y z
N MET A 1 -14.86 -19.55 21.81
CA MET A 1 -13.69 -18.70 21.55
C MET A 1 -14.23 -17.30 21.37
N GLY A 2 -14.14 -16.46 22.40
CA GLY A 2 -14.78 -15.12 22.39
C GLY A 2 -13.90 -14.12 21.67
N GLU A 3 -14.44 -13.45 20.65
CA GLU A 3 -13.75 -12.34 19.97
C GLU A 3 -13.67 -11.14 20.92
N HIS A 4 -12.49 -10.90 21.48
CA HIS A 4 -12.19 -9.67 22.19
C HIS A 4 -12.12 -8.53 21.17
N ASN A 5 -13.17 -7.70 21.12
CA ASN A 5 -13.25 -6.56 20.22
C ASN A 5 -12.41 -5.38 20.76
N LEU A 6 -11.49 -4.89 19.93
CA LEU A 6 -10.54 -3.81 20.26
C LEU A 6 -11.17 -2.39 20.22
N CYS A 7 -12.39 -2.22 19.70
CA CYS A 7 -13.00 -0.90 19.53
C CYS A 7 -13.99 -0.55 20.65
N SER A 8 -13.73 0.57 21.34
CA SER A 8 -14.64 1.15 22.34
C SER A 8 -15.87 1.82 21.73
N HIS A 9 -15.79 2.24 20.46
CA HIS A 9 -16.89 2.80 19.69
C HIS A 9 -17.04 2.00 18.39
N LYS A 10 -18.18 1.35 18.22
CA LYS A 10 -18.48 0.54 17.02
C LYS A 10 -19.07 1.42 15.93
N ILE A 11 -18.22 2.15 15.22
CA ILE A 11 -18.58 2.72 13.93
C ILE A 11 -18.05 1.76 12.85
N ASN A 12 -18.96 1.22 12.04
CA ASN A 12 -18.61 0.28 10.99
C ASN A 12 -18.36 1.06 9.69
N MET A 13 -17.10 1.13 9.26
CA MET A 13 -16.71 1.81 8.02
C MET A 13 -16.84 0.86 6.83
N LYS A 14 -17.57 1.25 5.78
CA LYS A 14 -17.81 0.43 4.58
C LYS A 14 -16.97 0.81 3.38
N SER A 15 -16.60 2.08 3.24
CA SER A 15 -15.80 2.56 2.12
C SER A 15 -15.00 3.80 2.51
N GLY A 16 -14.16 4.26 1.60
CA GLY A 16 -13.45 5.52 1.74
C GLY A 16 -13.00 6.03 0.38
N HIS A 17 -12.80 7.34 0.28
CA HIS A 17 -12.31 8.00 -0.92
C HIS A 17 -11.50 9.25 -0.53
N GLY A 18 -10.35 9.46 -1.15
CA GLY A 18 -9.48 10.59 -0.78
C GLY A 18 -9.13 10.52 0.71
N CYS A 19 -9.42 11.59 1.46
CA CYS A 19 -9.23 11.64 2.91
C CYS A 19 -10.49 11.30 3.72
N TYR A 20 -11.51 10.67 3.13
CA TYR A 20 -12.78 10.38 3.79
C TYR A 20 -13.03 8.89 3.99
N LEU A 21 -13.65 8.56 5.12
CA LEU A 21 -14.26 7.25 5.43
C LEU A 21 -15.78 7.39 5.45
N VAL A 22 -16.48 6.37 4.97
CA VAL A 22 -17.95 6.33 4.92
C VAL A 22 -18.45 5.17 5.78
N SER A 23 -19.31 5.46 6.75
CA SER A 23 -19.90 4.43 7.61
C SER A 23 -21.00 3.63 6.89
N ASP A 24 -21.41 2.52 7.51
CA ASP A 24 -22.57 1.74 7.08
C ASP A 24 -23.91 2.48 7.17
N LYS A 25 -23.93 3.64 7.83
CA LYS A 25 -25.04 4.58 7.91
C LYS A 25 -24.93 5.74 6.91
N ASN A 26 -23.96 5.69 5.98
CA ASN A 26 -23.66 6.74 5.01
C ASN A 26 -23.20 8.08 5.64
N GLU A 27 -22.57 8.04 6.81
CA GLU A 27 -21.95 9.22 7.41
C GLU A 27 -20.50 9.32 6.91
N GLU A 28 -20.09 10.52 6.48
CA GLU A 28 -18.72 10.79 6.04
C GLU A 28 -17.87 11.35 7.18
N TYR A 29 -16.66 10.82 7.33
CA TYR A 29 -15.68 11.22 8.34
C TYR A 29 -14.39 11.63 7.63
N LEU A 30 -13.92 12.84 7.88
CA LEU A 30 -12.58 13.27 7.46
C LEU A 30 -11.53 12.53 8.30
N ASP A 31 -10.71 11.70 7.66
CA ASP A 31 -9.62 10.98 8.29
C ASP A 31 -8.37 11.88 8.40
N LEU A 32 -8.10 12.32 9.63
CA LEU A 32 -6.90 13.08 10.00
C LEU A 32 -5.77 12.20 10.53
N THR A 33 -5.94 10.88 10.51
CA THR A 33 -4.94 9.91 10.95
C THR A 33 -4.20 9.25 9.78
N ALA A 34 -4.74 9.38 8.56
CA ALA A 34 -4.27 8.71 7.35
C ALA A 34 -4.01 7.21 7.59
N GLY A 35 -4.96 6.54 8.27
CA GLY A 35 -4.88 5.13 8.66
C GLY A 35 -3.68 4.76 9.54
N THR A 36 -3.20 5.66 10.41
CA THR A 36 -1.90 5.57 11.10
C THR A 36 -0.74 5.73 10.12
N PHE A 37 -0.75 6.84 9.39
CA PHE A 37 0.31 7.29 8.47
C PHE A 37 0.58 6.36 7.27
N ASN A 38 -0.33 5.46 6.92
CA ASN A 38 -0.17 4.50 5.81
C ASN A 38 -0.85 4.96 4.50
N LEU A 39 -1.87 5.81 4.57
CA LEU A 39 -2.69 6.22 3.43
C LEU A 39 -2.33 7.63 2.93
N SER A 40 -1.04 7.88 2.67
CA SER A 40 -0.54 9.17 2.19
C SER A 40 -1.15 9.64 0.86
N LEU A 41 -1.74 8.72 0.08
CA LEU A 41 -2.43 9.02 -1.19
C LEU A 41 -3.96 8.90 -1.10
N GLY A 42 -4.47 8.75 0.13
CA GLY A 42 -5.89 8.59 0.42
C GLY A 42 -6.44 7.19 0.13
N TYR A 43 -7.68 6.98 0.56
CA TYR A 43 -8.47 5.79 0.26
C TYR A 43 -8.84 5.74 -1.23
N GLN A 44 -8.82 4.53 -1.80
CA GLN A 44 -9.24 4.24 -3.18
C GLN A 44 -8.58 5.13 -4.25
N ASN A 45 -7.29 5.45 -4.09
CA ASN A 45 -6.55 6.17 -5.12
C ASN A 45 -6.60 5.42 -6.47
N GLU A 46 -7.19 6.04 -7.51
CA GLU A 46 -7.43 5.37 -8.79
C GLU A 46 -6.17 4.83 -9.45
N LYS A 47 -5.04 5.55 -9.35
CA LYS A 47 -3.78 5.12 -9.97
C LYS A 47 -3.25 3.86 -9.30
N ILE A 48 -3.31 3.80 -7.97
CA ILE A 48 -2.90 2.62 -7.19
C ILE A 48 -3.83 1.45 -7.51
N LEU A 49 -5.15 1.67 -7.48
CA LEU A 49 -6.14 0.63 -7.73
C LEU A 49 -5.92 -0.02 -9.10
N LYS A 50 -5.77 0.80 -10.15
CA LYS A 50 -5.52 0.33 -11.52
C LYS A 50 -4.20 -0.44 -11.63
N ALA A 51 -3.12 0.06 -11.00
CA ALA A 51 -1.82 -0.62 -11.02
C ALA A 51 -1.85 -1.98 -10.31
N VAL A 52 -2.50 -2.05 -9.13
CA VAL A 52 -2.66 -3.31 -8.37
C VAL A 52 -3.50 -4.30 -9.17
N GLN A 53 -4.66 -3.89 -9.69
CA GLN A 53 -5.52 -4.76 -10.50
C GLN A 53 -4.81 -5.26 -11.75
N PHE A 54 -4.04 -4.41 -12.43
CA PHE A 54 -3.24 -4.81 -13.57
C PHE A 54 -2.23 -5.90 -13.17
N GLN A 55 -1.42 -5.67 -12.13
CA GLN A 55 -0.40 -6.62 -11.70
C GLN A 55 -0.98 -7.95 -11.20
N LEU A 56 -2.12 -7.91 -10.50
CA LEU A 56 -2.83 -9.12 -10.05
C LEU A 56 -3.26 -10.02 -11.22
N ASN A 57 -3.56 -9.44 -12.38
CA ASN A 57 -3.89 -10.19 -13.59
C ASN A 57 -2.65 -10.68 -14.35
N GLN A 58 -1.43 -10.31 -13.93
CA GLN A 58 -0.18 -10.73 -14.58
C GLN A 58 0.60 -11.72 -13.69
N LEU A 59 1.00 -11.29 -12.50
CA LEU A 59 1.86 -12.06 -11.60
C LEU A 59 1.77 -11.52 -10.16
N THR A 60 1.26 -12.33 -9.23
CA THR A 60 1.13 -11.94 -7.81
C THR A 60 2.39 -12.26 -6.99
N HIS A 61 3.10 -13.33 -7.34
CA HIS A 61 4.28 -13.79 -6.60
C HIS A 61 5.23 -14.56 -7.51
N CYS A 62 6.53 -14.35 -7.30
CA CYS A 62 7.61 -15.16 -7.85
C CYS A 62 8.73 -15.26 -6.81
N SER A 63 9.53 -16.33 -6.86
CA SER A 63 10.72 -16.45 -5.99
C SER A 63 11.71 -15.31 -6.28
N SER A 64 12.43 -14.87 -5.25
CA SER A 64 13.53 -13.89 -5.38
C SER A 64 14.68 -14.37 -6.28
N SER A 65 14.69 -15.65 -6.65
CA SER A 65 15.64 -16.21 -7.62
C SER A 65 15.39 -15.77 -9.07
N PHE A 66 14.25 -15.16 -9.37
CA PHE A 66 13.89 -14.71 -10.71
C PHE A 66 13.79 -13.19 -10.78
N GLU A 67 14.12 -12.66 -11.95
CA GLU A 67 13.95 -11.25 -12.25
C GLU A 67 12.48 -10.94 -12.56
N VAL A 68 12.00 -9.79 -12.06
CA VAL A 68 10.65 -9.28 -12.30
C VAL A 68 10.76 -7.80 -12.63
N ASP A 69 10.35 -7.42 -13.84
CA ASP A 69 10.51 -6.07 -14.39
C ASP A 69 9.98 -4.96 -13.44
N SER A 70 8.82 -5.18 -12.82
CA SER A 70 8.22 -4.20 -11.90
C SER A 70 9.04 -3.99 -10.63
N VAL A 71 9.79 -5.01 -10.18
CA VAL A 71 10.71 -4.89 -9.03
C VAL A 71 11.96 -4.13 -9.44
N VAL A 72 12.51 -4.40 -10.64
CA VAL A 72 13.68 -3.69 -11.18
C VAL A 72 13.37 -2.20 -11.41
N GLU A 73 12.20 -1.88 -11.95
CA GLU A 73 11.76 -0.50 -12.14
C GLU A 73 11.63 0.23 -10.79
N LEU A 74 11.01 -0.41 -9.79
CA LEU A 74 10.88 0.17 -8.45
C LEU A 74 12.26 0.43 -7.81
N GLN A 75 13.17 -0.54 -7.89
CA GLN A 75 14.54 -0.39 -7.38
C GLN A 75 15.25 0.79 -8.04
N THR A 76 15.16 0.90 -9.37
CA THR A 76 15.76 2.00 -10.14
C THR A 76 15.22 3.36 -9.69
N ARG A 77 13.90 3.47 -9.50
CA ARG A 77 13.26 4.71 -9.05
C ARG A 77 13.63 5.08 -7.61
N LEU A 78 13.74 4.08 -6.73
CA LEU A 78 14.17 4.32 -5.34
C LEU A 78 15.62 4.78 -5.28
N LEU A 79 16.51 4.14 -6.05
CA LEU A 79 17.92 4.53 -6.15
C LEU A 79 18.08 5.97 -6.66
N ALA A 80 17.30 6.37 -7.66
CA ALA A 80 17.30 7.73 -8.18
C ALA A 80 16.86 8.79 -7.14
N CYS A 81 16.02 8.40 -6.18
CA CYS A 81 15.56 9.26 -5.09
C CYS A 81 16.47 9.21 -3.85
N SER A 82 17.36 8.22 -3.73
CA SER A 82 18.26 8.08 -2.60
C SER A 82 19.58 8.80 -2.85
N SER A 83 20.04 9.61 -1.91
CA SER A 83 21.33 10.33 -1.99
C SER A 83 22.55 9.43 -1.75
N ASP A 84 22.37 8.14 -1.43
CA ASP A 84 23.43 7.20 -1.10
C ASP A 84 23.57 6.15 -2.23
N VAL A 85 24.35 6.49 -3.25
CA VAL A 85 24.75 5.53 -4.30
C VAL A 85 25.86 4.65 -3.75
N ARG A 86 25.52 3.53 -3.10
CA ARG A 86 26.51 2.48 -2.85
C ARG A 86 26.78 1.73 -4.16
N PRO A 87 28.06 1.60 -4.59
CA PRO A 87 28.39 0.96 -5.85
C PRO A 87 27.95 -0.51 -5.85
N ALA A 88 27.49 -0.98 -7.01
CA ALA A 88 26.84 -2.26 -7.26
C ALA A 88 27.73 -3.51 -7.07
N ASN A 89 28.87 -3.41 -6.36
CA ASN A 89 29.82 -4.51 -6.19
C ASN A 89 29.89 -5.07 -4.76
N SER A 90 28.94 -4.77 -3.88
CA SER A 90 28.75 -5.63 -2.70
C SER A 90 28.14 -6.94 -3.19
N SER A 91 29.02 -7.84 -3.64
CA SER A 91 28.70 -9.25 -3.72
C SER A 91 27.91 -9.64 -2.47
N ARG A 92 26.76 -10.30 -2.71
CA ARG A 92 26.13 -11.33 -1.87
C ARG A 92 24.88 -10.91 -1.06
N PHE A 93 23.92 -11.85 -1.10
CA PHE A 93 22.83 -12.14 -0.15
C PHE A 93 21.47 -11.48 -0.37
N TRP A 94 20.62 -12.21 -1.10
CA TRP A 94 19.49 -12.86 -0.44
C TRP A 94 19.89 -14.29 -0.11
#